data_AF-W2HAJ9-F1
#
_entry.id   AF-W2HAJ9-F1
#
_cell.length_a   1.000
_cell.length_b   1.000
_cell.length_c   1.000
_cell.angle_alpha   90.00
_cell.angle_beta   90.00
_cell.angle_gamma   90.00
#
_symmetry.space_group_name_H-M   'P 1'
#
loop_
_entity.id
_entity.type
_entity.pdbx_description
1 polymer ?
#
loop_
_entity_poly.entity_id
_entity_poly.type
_entity_poly.pdbx_seq_one_letter_code
_entity_poly.pdbx_strand_id
1 'polypeptide(L)'
;MFPHLFPYGRGHPGKPRHVPVALNACVRYYSLLSIRRFAEDELYMLASFDYLSIHRMYTQVALKCQRNPTMFEPYGDITESALIETLNEKEPRRQGRTASARNQTSNATAFVKTVDISGSAIWGSDGERAQCRRQAFAYQARYGQPALFVTLTPNVAE
;
A
#
# COMPACT_ATOMS: atom_id res chain seq x y z
N MET A 1 -8.61 13.17 15.23
CA MET A 1 -8.18 14.55 14.89
C MET A 1 -7.14 14.96 15.92
N PHE A 2 -6.05 15.63 15.54
CA PHE A 2 -4.97 16.06 16.46
C PHE A 2 -5.14 17.55 16.82
N PRO A 3 -5.88 17.90 17.90
CA PRO A 3 -6.27 19.28 18.16
C PRO A 3 -5.07 20.17 18.52
N HIS A 4 -4.03 19.58 19.11
CA HIS A 4 -2.78 20.28 19.43
C HIS A 4 -1.96 20.64 18.20
N LEU A 5 -2.06 19.87 17.12
CA LEU A 5 -1.39 20.14 15.84
C LEU A 5 -2.19 21.08 14.95
N PHE A 6 -3.52 21.08 15.08
CA PHE A 6 -4.42 21.95 14.35
C PHE A 6 -5.16 22.90 15.31
N PRO A 7 -4.47 23.92 15.87
CA PRO A 7 -5.12 24.88 16.73
C PRO A 7 -6.27 25.55 15.98
N TYR A 8 -7.38 25.77 16.68
CA TYR A 8 -8.64 26.30 16.12
C TYR A 8 -9.34 25.39 15.09
N GLY A 9 -8.92 24.12 14.96
CA GLY A 9 -9.54 23.14 14.07
C GLY A 9 -9.43 23.49 12.58
N ARG A 10 -8.52 24.41 12.21
CA ARG A 10 -8.34 24.86 10.83
C ARG A 10 -7.13 24.20 10.17
N GLY A 11 -7.20 24.10 8.85
CA GLY A 11 -6.07 23.65 8.05
C GLY A 11 -5.82 22.15 8.11
N HIS A 12 -6.79 21.32 8.50
CA HIS A 12 -6.68 19.86 8.43
C HIS A 12 -6.75 19.35 6.96
N PRO A 13 -6.23 18.15 6.64
CA PRO A 13 -6.22 17.60 5.27
C PRO A 13 -7.59 17.60 4.60
N GLY A 14 -8.66 17.27 5.33
CA GLY A 14 -10.03 17.21 4.81
C GLY A 14 -10.73 18.57 4.60
N LYS A 15 -10.11 19.71 4.95
CA LYS A 15 -10.73 21.02 4.72
C LYS A 15 -10.69 21.36 3.23
N PRO A 16 -11.77 21.87 2.62
CA PRO A 16 -11.72 22.35 1.25
C PRO A 16 -10.70 23.49 1.14
N ARG A 17 -9.88 23.44 0.09
CA ARG A 17 -8.86 24.43 -0.24
C ARG A 17 -9.21 25.03 -1.60
N HIS A 18 -8.79 26.27 -1.82
CA HIS A 18 -8.95 26.95 -3.11
C HIS A 18 -8.25 26.17 -4.25
N VAL A 19 -7.03 25.71 -3.99
CA VAL A 19 -6.32 24.79 -4.89
C VAL A 19 -6.44 23.37 -4.34
N PRO A 20 -6.97 22.41 -5.12
CA PRO A 20 -7.05 21.03 -4.67
C PRO A 20 -5.64 20.44 -4.53
N VAL A 21 -5.35 19.90 -3.36
CA VAL A 21 -4.08 19.25 -3.05
C VAL A 21 -4.38 17.80 -2.67
N ALA A 22 -3.64 16.87 -3.27
CA ALA A 22 -3.77 15.46 -2.94
C ALA A 22 -3.44 15.21 -1.46
N LEU A 23 -4.14 14.27 -0.84
CA LEU A 23 -4.04 14.03 0.60
C LEU A 23 -2.61 13.68 1.04
N ASN A 24 -1.93 12.85 0.24
CA ASN A 24 -0.52 12.48 0.44
C ASN A 24 0.43 13.70 0.37
N ALA A 25 0.20 14.61 -0.58
CA ALA A 25 0.99 15.83 -0.70
C ALA A 25 0.75 16.76 0.50
N CYS A 26 -0.50 16.82 0.99
CA CYS A 26 -0.86 17.60 2.16
C CYS A 26 -0.18 17.07 3.44
N VAL A 27 -0.24 15.76 3.69
CA VAL A 27 0.45 15.13 4.83
C VAL A 27 1.96 15.33 4.73
N ARG A 28 2.54 15.10 3.55
CA ARG A 28 3.97 15.34 3.30
C ARG A 28 4.36 16.77 3.61
N TYR A 29 3.54 17.74 3.24
CA TYR A 29 3.79 19.15 3.53
C TYR A 29 3.82 19.41 5.04
N TYR A 30 2.87 18.87 5.81
CA TYR A 30 2.86 19.03 7.27
C TYR A 30 4.11 18.45 7.93
N SER A 31 4.57 17.28 7.49
CA SER A 31 5.82 16.65 7.97
C SER A 31 7.07 17.47 7.63
N LEU A 32 7.02 18.33 6.61
CA LEU A 32 8.13 19.16 6.16
C LEU A 32 8.07 20.62 6.66
N LEU A 33 7.08 20.96 7.49
CA LEU A 33 7.00 22.30 8.07
C LEU A 33 8.21 22.60 8.96
N SER A 34 8.69 23.84 8.91
CA SER A 34 9.83 24.31 9.71
C SER A 34 9.64 24.11 11.22
N ILE A 35 8.40 24.19 11.68
CA ILE A 35 8.00 24.06 13.09
C ILE A 35 8.20 22.63 13.61
N ARG A 36 8.36 21.62 12.73
CA ARG A 36 8.59 20.19 13.03
C ARG A 36 7.61 19.49 14.00
N ARG A 37 6.67 20.19 14.61
CA ARG A 37 5.64 19.66 15.52
C ARG A 37 4.89 18.45 14.96
N PHE A 38 4.67 18.39 13.65
CA PHE A 38 4.02 17.25 13.00
C PHE A 38 4.95 16.04 12.84
N ALA A 39 6.24 16.27 12.61
CA ALA A 39 7.23 15.20 12.45
C ALA A 39 7.69 14.62 13.79
N GLU A 40 7.71 15.46 14.83
CA GLU A 40 8.10 15.09 16.20
C GLU A 40 6.94 14.48 17.01
N ASP A 41 5.69 14.61 16.55
CA ASP A 41 4.55 14.03 17.24
C ASP A 41 4.54 12.51 17.16
N GLU A 42 4.40 11.86 18.32
CA GLU A 42 4.50 10.40 18.47
C GLU A 42 3.48 9.63 17.63
N LEU A 43 2.27 10.17 17.46
CA LEU A 43 1.14 9.47 16.87
C LEU A 43 0.78 9.97 15.47
N TYR A 44 1.08 11.22 15.15
CA TYR A 44 0.68 11.84 13.89
C TYR A 44 1.20 11.09 12.68
N MET A 45 2.49 10.73 12.67
CA MET A 45 3.11 10.06 11.54
C MET A 45 2.52 8.66 11.32
N LEU A 46 2.32 7.90 12.41
CA LEU A 46 1.71 6.57 12.35
C LEU A 46 0.24 6.65 11.89
N ALA A 47 -0.55 7.51 12.50
CA ALA A 47 -1.95 7.69 12.12
C ALA A 47 -2.11 8.21 10.69
N SER A 48 -1.20 9.08 10.23
CA SER A 48 -1.21 9.57 8.85
C SER A 48 -0.85 8.48 7.86
N PHE A 49 0.12 7.61 8.20
CA PHE A 49 0.49 6.46 7.40
C PHE A 49 -0.70 5.49 7.24
N ASP A 50 -1.37 5.13 8.34
CA ASP A 50 -2.53 4.23 8.32
C ASP A 50 -3.67 4.84 7.51
N TYR A 51 -3.99 6.11 7.76
CA TYR A 51 -5.06 6.82 7.07
C TYR A 51 -4.81 6.88 5.55
N LEU A 52 -3.59 7.20 5.13
CA LEU A 52 -3.21 7.23 3.73
C LEU A 52 -3.23 5.83 3.08
N SER A 53 -2.78 4.80 3.80
CA SER A 53 -2.83 3.41 3.35
C SER A 53 -4.26 2.94 3.08
N ILE A 54 -5.15 3.20 4.05
CA ILE A 54 -6.57 2.87 3.96
C ILE A 54 -7.23 3.66 2.82
N HIS A 55 -6.95 4.96 2.71
CA HIS A 55 -7.47 5.79 1.63
C HIS A 55 -7.08 5.25 0.25
N ARG A 56 -5.83 4.81 0.08
CA ARG A 56 -5.34 4.20 -1.17
C ARG A 56 -6.07 2.90 -1.50
N MET A 57 -6.20 2.01 -0.51
CA MET A 57 -6.94 0.76 -0.67
C MET A 57 -8.38 1.03 -1.14
N TYR A 58 -9.12 1.89 -0.44
CA TYR A 58 -10.50 2.20 -0.80
C TYR A 58 -10.61 2.84 -2.18
N THR A 59 -9.70 3.76 -2.52
CA THR A 59 -9.70 4.37 -3.86
C THR A 59 -9.50 3.31 -4.94
N GLN A 60 -8.58 2.36 -4.74
CA GLN A 60 -8.33 1.28 -5.69
C GLN A 60 -9.54 0.34 -5.84
N VAL A 61 -10.19 -0.02 -4.72
CA VAL A 61 -11.41 -0.83 -4.72
C VAL A 61 -12.52 -0.09 -5.46
N ALA A 62 -12.78 1.17 -5.11
CA ALA A 62 -13.82 1.98 -5.73
C ALA A 62 -13.63 2.08 -7.26
N LEU A 63 -12.41 2.32 -7.72
CA LEU A 63 -12.10 2.36 -9.16
C LEU A 63 -12.34 1.01 -9.84
N LYS A 64 -12.04 -0.12 -9.19
CA LYS A 64 -12.33 -1.45 -9.74
C LYS A 64 -13.82 -1.72 -9.82
N CYS A 65 -14.57 -1.39 -8.77
CA CYS A 65 -16.03 -1.52 -8.72
C CYS A 65 -16.69 -0.69 -9.82
N GLN A 66 -16.22 0.55 -10.04
CA GLN A 66 -16.70 1.40 -11.14
C GLN A 66 -16.35 0.84 -12.51
N ARG A 67 -15.15 0.28 -12.68
CA ARG A 67 -14.68 -0.23 -13.97
C ARG A 67 -15.41 -1.49 -14.42
N ASN A 68 -15.77 -2.38 -13.48
CA ASN A 68 -16.48 -3.62 -13.80
C ASN A 68 -17.43 -4.02 -12.67
N PRO A 69 -18.68 -3.54 -12.66
CA PRO A 69 -19.63 -3.81 -11.59
C PRO A 69 -20.06 -5.29 -11.54
N THR A 70 -20.20 -5.95 -12.70
CA THR A 70 -20.66 -7.35 -12.79
C THR A 70 -19.69 -8.35 -12.17
N MET A 71 -18.42 -7.97 -12.00
CA MET A 71 -17.42 -8.80 -11.32
C MET A 71 -17.74 -9.01 -9.83
N PHE A 72 -18.42 -8.06 -9.19
CA PHE A 72 -18.65 -8.03 -7.74
C PHE A 72 -20.01 -8.58 -7.32
N GLU A 73 -20.97 -8.69 -8.24
CA GLU A 73 -22.29 -9.29 -8.02
C GLU A 73 -22.23 -10.69 -7.36
N PRO A 74 -21.40 -11.64 -7.84
CA PRO A 74 -21.36 -12.99 -7.25
C PRO A 74 -20.68 -13.07 -5.88
N TYR A 75 -20.19 -11.95 -5.32
CA TYR A 75 -19.54 -11.97 -4.01
C TYR A 75 -20.52 -12.04 -2.85
N GLY A 76 -21.79 -11.68 -3.09
CA GLY A 76 -22.86 -11.80 -2.09
C GLY A 76 -23.20 -13.26 -1.73
N ASP A 77 -23.00 -14.19 -2.67
CA ASP A 77 -23.39 -15.60 -2.52
C ASP A 77 -22.30 -16.47 -1.87
N ILE A 78 -21.17 -15.86 -1.48
CA ILE A 78 -20.02 -16.61 -0.96
C ILE A 78 -20.29 -17.03 0.48
N THR A 79 -20.30 -18.34 0.73
CA THR A 79 -20.40 -18.89 2.09
C THR A 79 -19.08 -18.77 2.85
N GLU A 80 -19.18 -18.64 4.18
CA GLU A 80 -18.01 -18.60 5.06
C GLU A 80 -17.15 -19.86 4.95
N SER A 81 -17.77 -21.03 4.86
CA SER A 81 -17.06 -22.31 4.71
C SER A 81 -16.19 -22.36 3.44
N ALA A 82 -16.71 -21.85 2.31
CA ALA A 82 -15.97 -21.77 1.06
C ALA A 82 -14.77 -20.79 1.18
N LEU A 83 -14.91 -19.71 1.94
CA LEU A 83 -13.78 -18.80 2.20
C LEU A 83 -12.70 -19.48 3.02
N ILE A 84 -13.06 -20.17 4.11
CA ILE A 84 -12.10 -20.88 4.96
C ILE A 84 -11.32 -21.93 4.16
N GLU A 85 -12.00 -22.72 3.33
CA GLU A 85 -11.36 -23.72 2.45
C GLU A 85 -10.36 -23.06 1.51
N THR A 86 -10.76 -21.99 0.81
CA THR A 86 -9.85 -21.29 -0.11
C THR A 86 -8.66 -20.62 0.58
N LEU A 87 -8.82 -20.15 1.82
CA LEU A 87 -7.73 -19.59 2.62
C LEU A 87 -6.74 -20.69 3.04
N ASN A 88 -7.25 -21.82 3.52
CA ASN A 88 -6.44 -22.98 3.90
C ASN A 88 -5.66 -23.55 2.71
N GLU A 89 -6.24 -23.58 1.51
CA GLU A 89 -5.52 -23.96 0.29
C GLU A 89 -4.43 -22.95 -0.12
N LYS A 90 -4.66 -21.66 0.16
CA LYS A 90 -3.76 -20.58 -0.25
C LYS A 90 -2.59 -20.39 0.70
N GLU A 91 -2.75 -20.69 1.98
CA GLU A 91 -1.69 -20.59 2.99
C GLU A 91 -0.40 -21.37 2.65
N PRO A 92 -0.44 -22.67 2.27
CA PRO A 92 0.78 -23.39 1.89
C PRO A 92 1.44 -22.82 0.64
N ARG A 93 0.66 -22.22 -0.28
CA ARG A 93 1.20 -21.52 -1.46
C ARG A 93 1.96 -20.27 -1.05
N ARG A 94 1.45 -19.51 -0.07
CA ARG A 94 2.15 -18.34 0.49
C ARG A 94 3.49 -18.73 1.11
N GLN A 95 3.56 -19.91 1.73
CA GLN A 95 4.78 -20.48 2.31
C GLN A 95 5.73 -21.10 1.25
N GLY A 96 5.38 -21.07 -0.03
CA GLY A 96 6.18 -21.66 -1.12
C GLY A 96 6.23 -23.19 -1.10
N ARG A 97 5.33 -23.86 -0.36
CA ARG A 97 5.34 -25.31 -0.15
C ARG A 97 4.72 -26.11 -1.30
N THR A 98 3.93 -25.50 -2.17
CA THR A 98 3.24 -26.18 -3.27
C THR A 98 3.39 -25.46 -4.60
N ALA A 99 3.60 -26.22 -5.68
CA ALA A 99 3.58 -25.70 -7.05
C ALA A 99 2.16 -25.27 -7.45
N SER A 100 2.04 -24.27 -8.32
CA SER A 100 0.76 -23.70 -8.77
C SER A 100 -0.08 -24.74 -9.52
N ALA A 101 -0.98 -25.44 -8.83
CA ALA A 101 -2.00 -26.24 -9.47
C ALA A 101 -2.96 -25.34 -10.27
N ARG A 102 -3.40 -25.82 -11.44
CA ARG A 102 -4.36 -25.15 -12.32
C ARG A 102 -5.75 -25.25 -11.69
N ASN A 103 -6.00 -24.47 -10.63
CA ASN A 103 -7.27 -24.52 -9.90
C ASN A 103 -8.42 -24.03 -10.78
N GLN A 104 -9.56 -24.72 -10.68
CA GLN A 104 -10.84 -24.23 -11.17
C GLN A 104 -11.14 -22.87 -10.51
N THR A 105 -11.55 -21.89 -11.30
CA THR A 105 -11.87 -20.56 -10.82
C THR A 105 -13.20 -20.58 -10.07
N SER A 106 -13.15 -20.82 -8.75
CA SER A 106 -14.30 -20.62 -7.85
C SER A 106 -14.47 -19.14 -7.51
N ASN A 107 -15.71 -18.69 -7.30
CA ASN A 107 -16.04 -17.32 -6.90
C ASN A 107 -15.30 -16.90 -5.63
N ALA A 108 -15.13 -17.81 -4.66
CA ALA A 108 -14.36 -17.56 -3.44
C ALA A 108 -12.87 -17.31 -3.75
N THR A 109 -12.27 -18.05 -4.70
CA THR A 109 -10.87 -17.81 -5.12
C THR A 109 -10.73 -16.49 -5.88
N ALA A 110 -11.73 -16.11 -6.67
CA ALA A 110 -11.76 -14.82 -7.35
C ALA A 110 -11.87 -13.67 -6.34
N PHE A 111 -12.75 -13.80 -5.34
CA PHE A 111 -12.88 -12.85 -4.24
C PHE A 111 -11.57 -12.66 -3.48
N VAL A 112 -10.94 -13.74 -3.00
CA VAL A 112 -9.65 -13.66 -2.29
C VAL A 112 -8.58 -12.99 -3.15
N LYS A 113 -8.52 -13.30 -4.45
CA LYS A 113 -7.63 -12.59 -5.38
C LYS A 113 -7.95 -11.11 -5.47
N THR A 114 -9.23 -10.71 -5.53
CA THR A 114 -9.58 -9.28 -5.55
C THR A 114 -9.18 -8.55 -4.27
N VAL A 115 -9.30 -9.22 -3.11
CA VAL A 115 -8.82 -8.69 -1.83
C VAL A 115 -7.30 -8.51 -1.87
N ASP A 116 -6.54 -9.50 -2.34
CA ASP A 116 -5.08 -9.37 -2.47
C ASP A 116 -4.66 -8.23 -3.39
N ILE A 117 -5.28 -8.14 -4.58
CA ILE A 117 -4.96 -7.10 -5.57
C ILE A 117 -5.39 -5.72 -5.05
N SER A 118 -6.38 -5.63 -4.17
CA SER A 118 -6.81 -4.36 -3.58
C SER A 118 -5.97 -3.98 -2.37
N GLY A 119 -5.54 -4.97 -1.59
CA GLY A 119 -4.53 -4.81 -0.54
C GLY A 119 -3.15 -4.45 -1.10
N SER A 120 -2.88 -4.70 -2.38
CA SER A 120 -1.60 -4.34 -3.01
C SER A 120 -1.33 -2.84 -3.11
N ALA A 121 -2.35 -1.97 -2.92
CA ALA A 121 -2.14 -0.53 -2.82
C ALA A 121 -1.75 -0.05 -1.41
N ILE A 122 -1.85 -0.93 -0.41
CA ILE A 122 -1.41 -0.65 0.96
C ILE A 122 0.12 -0.72 1.00
N TRP A 123 0.73 0.28 1.63
CA TRP A 123 2.16 0.29 1.87
C TRP A 123 2.59 -0.87 2.76
N GLY A 124 3.67 -1.54 2.38
CA GLY A 124 4.21 -2.69 3.10
C GLY A 124 3.53 -4.02 2.76
N SER A 125 2.47 -4.03 1.94
CA SER A 125 1.82 -5.27 1.52
C SER A 125 2.73 -6.13 0.63
N ASP A 126 2.52 -7.46 0.66
CA ASP A 126 3.27 -8.39 -0.19
C ASP A 126 3.08 -8.07 -1.69
N GLY A 127 1.89 -7.61 -2.07
CA GLY A 127 1.55 -7.18 -3.42
C GLY A 127 2.31 -5.93 -3.86
N GLU A 128 2.35 -4.90 -3.01
CA GLU A 128 3.14 -3.69 -3.28
C GLU A 128 4.63 -4.04 -3.43
N ARG A 129 5.17 -4.83 -2.49
CA ARG A 129 6.58 -5.26 -2.52
C ARG A 129 6.90 -6.04 -3.81
N ALA A 130 5.99 -6.89 -4.27
CA ALA A 130 6.14 -7.59 -5.54
C ALA A 130 6.16 -6.63 -6.73
N GLN A 131 5.32 -5.59 -6.73
CA GLN A 131 5.33 -4.54 -7.75
C GLN A 131 6.63 -3.73 -7.72
N CYS A 132 7.10 -3.33 -6.53
CA CYS A 132 8.38 -2.63 -6.37
C CYS A 132 9.56 -3.45 -6.89
N ARG A 133 9.61 -4.77 -6.61
CA ARG A 133 10.63 -5.66 -7.17
C ARG A 133 10.59 -5.71 -8.70
N ARG A 134 9.39 -5.81 -9.29
CA ARG A 134 9.22 -5.78 -10.76
C ARG A 134 9.70 -4.46 -11.36
N GLN A 135 9.39 -3.34 -10.71
CA GLN A 135 9.87 -2.02 -11.15
C GLN A 135 11.40 -1.91 -11.03
N ALA A 136 11.99 -2.34 -9.92
CA ALA A 136 13.44 -2.35 -9.74
C ALA A 136 14.14 -3.19 -10.82
N PHE A 137 13.60 -4.38 -11.14
CA PHE A 137 14.12 -5.22 -12.21
C PHE A 137 13.99 -4.56 -13.60
N ALA A 138 12.85 -3.92 -13.87
CA ALA A 138 12.66 -3.16 -15.11
C ALA A 138 13.65 -1.99 -15.24
N TYR A 139 13.97 -1.32 -14.13
CA TYR A 139 15.00 -0.28 -14.11
C TYR A 139 16.39 -0.84 -14.38
N GLN A 140 16.73 -1.99 -13.80
CA GLN A 140 17.99 -2.67 -14.07
C GLN A 140 18.12 -3.08 -15.54
N ALA A 141 17.05 -3.59 -16.13
CA ALA A 141 17.03 -3.96 -17.55
C ALA A 141 17.20 -2.74 -18.47
N ARG A 142 16.68 -1.58 -18.08
CA ARG A 142 16.71 -0.35 -18.89
C ARG A 142 17.98 0.48 -18.72
N TYR A 143 18.49 0.60 -17.50
CA TYR A 143 19.61 1.49 -17.15
C TYR A 143 20.88 0.74 -16.73
N GLY A 144 20.85 -0.59 -16.74
CA GLY A 144 21.93 -1.43 -16.24
C GLY A 144 21.82 -1.67 -14.74
N GLN A 145 22.68 -2.56 -14.23
CA GLN A 145 22.73 -2.87 -12.81
C GLN A 145 23.29 -1.67 -12.03
N PRO A 146 22.66 -1.26 -10.91
CA PRO A 146 23.24 -0.23 -10.06
C PRO A 146 24.55 -0.74 -9.45
N ALA A 147 25.66 -0.11 -9.80
CA ALA A 147 26.98 -0.40 -9.26
C ALA A 147 27.44 0.78 -8.39
N LEU A 148 27.92 0.48 -7.18
CA LEU A 148 28.55 1.44 -6.27
C LEU A 148 30.03 1.07 -6.16
N PHE A 149 30.91 1.92 -6.67
CA PHE A 149 32.35 1.77 -6.46
C PHE A 149 32.73 2.53 -5.20
N VAL A 150 33.22 1.83 -4.18
CA VAL A 150 33.70 2.43 -2.92
C VAL A 150 35.21 2.29 -2.89
N THR A 151 35.92 3.40 -2.95
CA THR A 151 37.37 3.46 -2.69
C THR A 151 37.57 3.90 -1.25
N LEU A 152 38.09 3.01 -0.41
CA LEU A 152 38.52 3.35 0.95
C LEU A 152 40.03 3.58 0.93
N THR A 153 40.45 4.81 1.17
CA THR A 153 41.86 5.12 1.42
C THR A 153 42.07 5.06 2.94
N PRO A 154 42.84 4.09 3.46
CA PRO A 154 43.10 4.02 4.89
C PRO A 154 43.95 5.22 5.30
N ASN A 155 43.49 5.97 6.30
CA ASN A 155 44.29 7.02 6.92
C ASN A 155 45.24 6.35 7.92
N VAL A 156 46.49 6.18 7.54
CA VAL A 156 47.52 5.68 8.46
C VAL A 156 47.92 6.89 9.32
N ALA A 157 47.38 6.96 10.53
CA ALA A 157 47.85 7.91 11.52
C ALA A 157 49.27 7.49 11.95
N GLU A 158 50.24 8.39 11.77
CA GLU A 158 51.56 8.32 12.42
C GLU A 158 51.46 8.56 13.93
#